data_AF-A0A941UZ31-F1
#
_entry.id   AF-A0A941UZ31-F1
#
_cell.length_a   1.000
_cell.length_b   1.000
_cell.length_c   1.000
_cell.angle_alpha   90.00
_cell.angle_beta   90.00
_cell.angle_gamma   90.00
#
_symmetry.space_group_name_H-M   'P 1'
#
loop_
_entity.id
_entity.type
_entity.pdbx_description
1 polymer ?
#
loop_
_entity_poly.entity_id
_entity_poly.type
_entity_poly.pdbx_seq_one_letter_code
_entity_poly.pdbx_strand_id
1 'polypeptide(L)'
;MNTLFKLFCAAGLSIISVAALADNCDNARNTFDEFYCKDKLYIQADKDLNKAYGDLMKALPSASKKTLKSVQLEWMRGRDSQCIEERDDEIVLFVNCRLRKTVEQTNFLQDRLRECKSTGCQPSRLTD
;
A
#
# COMPACT_ATOMS: atom_id res chain seq x y z
N MET A 1 -48.27 29.28 -17.47
CA MET A 1 -47.98 28.09 -18.30
C MET A 1 -46.95 28.50 -19.34
N ASN A 2 -45.82 27.80 -19.48
CA ASN A 2 -44.68 28.06 -20.40
C ASN A 2 -43.43 28.85 -19.93
N THR A 3 -43.12 28.91 -18.64
CA THR A 3 -41.74 29.30 -18.21
C THR A 3 -41.08 28.34 -17.22
N LEU A 4 -41.79 27.34 -16.67
CA LEU A 4 -41.19 26.31 -15.82
C LEU A 4 -40.62 25.09 -16.58
N PHE A 5 -40.90 24.95 -17.88
CA PHE A 5 -40.50 23.77 -18.67
C PHE A 5 -39.18 23.96 -19.45
N LYS A 6 -38.58 25.15 -19.41
CA LYS A 6 -37.34 25.48 -20.16
C LYS A 6 -36.07 25.50 -19.32
N LEU A 7 -36.18 25.27 -18.00
CA LEU A 7 -35.03 25.16 -17.09
C LEU A 7 -34.74 23.71 -16.66
N PHE A 8 -35.18 22.74 -17.46
CA PHE A 8 -34.94 21.31 -17.24
C PHE A 8 -34.16 20.63 -18.37
N CYS A 9 -33.45 21.40 -19.21
CA CYS A 9 -32.62 20.85 -20.31
C CYS A 9 -31.13 21.22 -20.24
N ALA A 10 -30.66 21.86 -19.17
CA ALA A 10 -29.23 22.18 -18.99
C ALA A 10 -28.55 21.30 -17.92
N ALA A 11 -29.14 20.15 -17.58
CA ALA A 11 -28.58 19.17 -16.67
C ALA A 11 -28.35 17.86 -17.44
N GLY A 12 -27.31 17.81 -18.26
CA GLY A 12 -27.03 16.63 -19.06
C GLY A 12 -25.63 16.68 -19.66
N LEU A 13 -24.83 15.67 -19.32
CA LEU A 13 -23.49 15.36 -19.83
C LEU A 13 -22.34 16.25 -19.35
N SER A 14 -21.87 15.97 -18.14
CA SER A 14 -20.42 15.88 -17.88
C SER A 14 -20.17 14.97 -16.68
N ILE A 15 -20.63 13.72 -16.76
CA ILE A 15 -19.96 12.65 -16.01
C ILE A 15 -18.86 12.19 -16.96
N ILE A 16 -17.72 12.87 -16.92
CA ILE A 16 -16.48 12.26 -17.40
C ILE A 16 -16.24 11.14 -16.41
N SER A 17 -16.77 9.96 -16.71
CA SER A 17 -16.36 8.73 -16.08
C SER A 17 -14.88 8.61 -16.38
N VAL A 18 -14.06 9.06 -15.44
CA VAL A 18 -12.67 8.61 -15.32
C VAL A 18 -12.78 7.16 -14.89
N ALA A 19 -13.26 6.31 -15.80
CA ALA A 19 -12.98 4.90 -15.73
C ALA A 19 -11.45 4.86 -15.73
N ALA A 20 -10.88 4.58 -14.57
CA ALA A 20 -9.48 4.26 -14.47
C ALA A 20 -9.20 3.28 -15.60
N LEU A 21 -8.34 3.66 -16.55
CA LEU A 21 -7.83 2.68 -17.50
C LEU A 21 -7.19 1.62 -16.62
N ALA A 22 -7.88 0.51 -16.44
CA ALA A 22 -7.23 -0.70 -15.96
C ALA A 22 -6.23 -1.01 -17.06
N ASP A 23 -4.94 -0.75 -16.80
CA ASP A 23 -3.92 -1.15 -17.75
C ASP A 23 -4.06 -2.65 -17.98
N ASN A 24 -3.84 -3.09 -19.21
CA ASN A 24 -3.88 -4.50 -19.55
C ASN A 24 -2.62 -5.21 -19.01
N CYS A 25 -2.45 -5.19 -17.68
CA CYS A 25 -1.36 -5.85 -16.97
C CYS A 25 -1.42 -7.37 -17.06
N ASP A 26 -2.53 -7.90 -17.58
CA ASP A 26 -2.68 -9.31 -17.95
C ASP A 26 -1.86 -9.67 -19.20
N ASN A 27 -1.54 -8.69 -20.06
CA ASN A 27 -0.78 -8.89 -21.30
C ASN A 27 0.31 -7.81 -21.46
N ALA A 28 1.35 -7.86 -20.61
CA ALA A 28 2.51 -6.97 -20.74
C ALA A 28 3.21 -7.18 -22.11
N ARG A 29 3.46 -6.10 -22.86
CA ARG A 29 4.01 -6.20 -24.23
C ARG A 29 5.54 -6.21 -24.25
N ASN A 30 6.17 -5.74 -23.18
CA ASN A 30 7.61 -5.64 -23.02
C ASN A 30 7.97 -5.55 -21.52
N THR A 31 9.27 -5.44 -21.23
CA THR A 31 9.80 -5.36 -19.87
C THR A 31 9.40 -4.07 -19.13
N PHE A 32 9.16 -2.98 -19.84
CA PHE A 32 8.69 -1.72 -19.24
C PHE A 32 7.24 -1.85 -18.75
N ASP A 33 6.36 -2.42 -19.57
CA ASP A 33 4.96 -2.68 -19.20
C ASP A 33 4.89 -3.62 -17.98
N GLU A 34 5.73 -4.66 -17.97
CA GLU A 34 5.83 -5.58 -16.84
C GLU A 34 6.27 -4.87 -15.55
N PHE A 35 7.32 -4.04 -15.63
CA PHE A 35 7.78 -3.23 -14.51
C PHE A 35 6.69 -2.27 -14.01
N TYR A 36 6.05 -1.54 -14.92
CA TYR A 36 4.99 -0.57 -14.62
C TYR A 36 3.82 -1.22 -13.88
N CYS A 37 3.36 -2.37 -14.37
CA CYS A 37 2.29 -3.14 -13.75
C CYS A 37 2.66 -3.65 -12.35
N LYS A 38 3.89 -4.14 -12.18
CA LYS A 38 4.39 -4.59 -10.87
C LYS A 38 4.54 -3.42 -9.90
N ASP A 39 4.97 -2.26 -10.37
CA ASP A 39 5.10 -1.07 -9.52
C ASP A 39 3.74 -0.57 -9.05
N LYS A 40 2.70 -0.61 -9.90
CA LYS A 40 1.32 -0.34 -9.46
C LYS A 40 0.85 -1.29 -8.37
N LEU A 41 1.12 -2.58 -8.51
CA LEU A 41 0.79 -3.57 -7.49
C LEU A 41 1.55 -3.30 -6.19
N TYR A 42 2.85 -2.95 -6.27
CA TYR A 42 3.64 -2.52 -5.12
C TYR A 42 3.05 -1.28 -4.43
N ILE A 43 2.65 -0.25 -5.17
CA ILE A 43 2.01 0.95 -4.63
C ILE A 43 0.73 0.59 -3.86
N GLN A 44 -0.07 -0.35 -4.37
CA GLN A 44 -1.25 -0.81 -3.65
C GLN A 44 -0.88 -1.59 -2.37
N ALA A 45 0.12 -2.47 -2.45
CA ALA A 45 0.61 -3.19 -1.27
C ALA A 45 1.17 -2.24 -0.20
N ASP A 46 1.82 -1.14 -0.58
CA ASP A 46 2.33 -0.13 0.37
C ASP A 46 1.19 0.63 1.06
N LYS A 47 0.09 0.91 0.36
CA LYS A 47 -1.13 1.45 0.99
C LYS A 47 -1.71 0.49 2.02
N ASP A 48 -1.77 -0.80 1.68
CA ASP A 48 -2.30 -1.84 2.57
C ASP A 48 -1.41 -2.00 3.81
N LEU A 49 -0.09 -1.96 3.64
CA LEU A 49 0.90 -1.94 4.72
C LEU A 49 0.65 -0.76 5.67
N ASN A 50 0.59 0.46 5.14
CA ASN A 50 0.42 1.67 5.93
C ASN A 50 -0.91 1.67 6.69
N LYS A 51 -1.97 1.13 6.07
CA LYS A 51 -3.25 0.91 6.74
C LYS A 51 -3.12 -0.06 7.91
N ALA A 52 -2.49 -1.23 7.69
CA ALA A 52 -2.29 -2.22 8.73
C ALA A 52 -1.44 -1.68 9.90
N TYR A 53 -0.38 -0.92 9.59
CA TYR A 53 0.44 -0.22 10.58
C TYR A 53 -0.40 0.75 11.43
N GLY A 54 -1.19 1.60 10.78
CA GLY A 54 -2.05 2.57 11.46
C GLY A 54 -3.09 1.89 12.37
N ASP A 55 -3.68 0.79 11.92
CA ASP A 55 -4.65 0.04 12.71
C ASP A 55 -4.00 -0.65 13.92
N LEU A 56 -2.81 -1.23 13.76
CA LEU A 56 -2.05 -1.81 14.87
C LEU A 56 -1.58 -0.73 15.87
N MET A 57 -1.11 0.42 15.39
CA MET A 57 -0.72 1.56 16.24
C MET A 57 -1.88 2.08 17.10
N LYS A 58 -3.12 1.98 16.61
CA LYS A 58 -4.32 2.33 17.39
C LYS A 58 -4.64 1.28 18.46
N ALA A 59 -4.47 0.00 18.13
CA ALA A 59 -4.77 -1.12 19.03
C ALA A 59 -3.73 -1.30 20.15
N LEU A 60 -2.46 -1.01 19.89
CA LEU A 60 -1.36 -1.23 20.83
C LEU A 60 -1.44 -0.33 22.09
N PRO A 61 -1.05 -0.84 23.27
CA PRO A 61 -0.78 -0.01 24.43
C PRO A 61 0.29 1.04 24.15
N SER A 62 0.20 2.22 24.78
CA SER A 62 1.11 3.36 24.55
C SER A 62 2.60 3.00 24.69
N ALA A 63 2.96 2.14 25.65
CA ALA A 63 4.34 1.70 25.87
C ALA A 63 4.93 0.94 24.66
N SER A 64 4.10 0.24 23.87
CA SER A 64 4.54 -0.63 22.79
C SER A 64 4.57 0.05 21.42
N LYS A 65 3.96 1.24 21.29
CA LYS A 65 3.93 2.00 20.02
C LYS A 65 5.32 2.43 19.56
N LYS A 66 6.21 2.77 20.51
CA LYS A 66 7.61 3.10 20.22
C LYS A 66 8.36 1.89 19.65
N THR A 67 8.11 0.70 20.21
CA THR A 67 8.69 -0.56 19.72
C THR A 67 8.23 -0.84 18.29
N LEU A 68 6.91 -0.78 18.01
CA LEU A 68 6.40 -1.01 16.65
C LEU A 68 7.01 -0.02 15.64
N LYS A 69 7.11 1.27 16.01
CA LYS A 69 7.77 2.27 15.15
C LYS A 69 9.22 1.89 14.85
N SER A 70 9.99 1.46 15.87
CA SER A 70 11.37 1.03 15.68
C SER A 70 11.48 -0.18 14.74
N VAL A 71 10.59 -1.16 14.93
CA VAL A 71 10.52 -2.36 14.09
C VAL A 71 10.22 -2.00 12.63
N GLN A 72 9.27 -1.10 12.38
CA GLN A 72 8.96 -0.66 11.01
C GLN A 72 10.12 0.09 10.35
N LEU A 73 10.79 0.98 11.08
CA LEU A 73 11.96 1.68 10.54
C LEU A 73 13.09 0.71 10.18
N GLU A 74 13.31 -0.31 11.01
CA GLU A 74 14.31 -1.33 10.73
C GLU A 74 13.92 -2.20 9.54
N TRP A 75 12.65 -2.60 9.46
CA TRP A 75 12.13 -3.29 8.28
C TRP A 75 12.32 -2.47 7.00
N MET A 76 12.04 -1.15 7.01
CA MET A 76 12.25 -0.29 5.84
C MET A 76 13.71 -0.31 5.39
N ARG A 77 14.66 -0.15 6.31
CA ARG A 77 16.10 -0.23 6.00
C ARG A 77 16.47 -1.60 5.43
N GLY A 78 15.97 -2.67 6.02
CA GLY A 78 16.21 -4.03 5.55
C GLY A 78 15.60 -4.31 4.17
N ARG A 79 14.42 -3.76 3.88
CA ARG A 79 13.81 -3.82 2.54
C ARG A 79 14.68 -3.07 1.54
N ASP A 80 15.06 -1.85 1.86
CA ASP A 80 15.80 -0.98 0.92
C ASP A 80 17.20 -1.56 0.64
N SER A 81 17.91 -2.07 1.64
CA SER A 81 19.21 -2.72 1.45
C SER A 81 19.15 -4.03 0.65
N GLN A 82 17.99 -4.69 0.58
CA GLN A 82 17.81 -5.95 -0.16
C GLN A 82 17.19 -5.75 -1.55
N CYS A 83 16.49 -4.65 -1.77
CA CYS A 83 15.65 -4.45 -2.95
C CYS A 83 16.01 -3.20 -3.76
N ILE A 84 17.01 -2.43 -3.34
CA ILE A 84 17.54 -1.27 -4.04
C ILE A 84 19.05 -1.42 -4.15
N GLU A 85 19.59 -1.22 -5.34
CA GLU A 85 21.02 -1.09 -5.57
C GLU A 85 21.32 0.29 -6.13
N GLU A 86 22.32 0.95 -5.56
CA GLU A 86 22.87 2.21 -6.06
C GLU A 86 24.20 1.90 -6.76
N ARG A 87 24.35 2.33 -8.02
CA ARG A 87 25.55 2.10 -8.83
C ARG A 87 25.89 3.39 -9.57
N ASP A 88 26.99 4.04 -9.19
CA ASP A 88 27.37 5.35 -9.72
C ASP A 88 26.18 6.35 -9.67
N ASP A 89 25.67 6.79 -10.82
CA ASP A 89 24.53 7.71 -10.96
C ASP A 89 23.18 6.98 -11.21
N GLU A 90 23.14 5.65 -11.08
CA GLU A 90 21.95 4.82 -11.31
C GLU A 90 21.36 4.23 -10.03
N ILE A 91 20.03 4.11 -9.99
CA ILE A 91 19.28 3.38 -8.95
C ILE A 91 18.55 2.21 -9.61
N VAL A 92 18.90 1.00 -9.22
CA VAL A 92 18.26 -0.24 -9.66
C VAL A 92 17.20 -0.65 -8.64
N LEU A 93 15.95 -0.69 -9.09
CA LEU A 93 14.80 -1.06 -8.25
C LEU A 93 14.33 -2.48 -8.56
N PHE A 94 14.48 -3.39 -7.60
CA PHE A 94 13.93 -4.75 -7.70
C PHE A 94 12.46 -4.75 -7.27
N VAL A 95 11.55 -4.36 -8.16
CA VAL A 95 10.12 -4.18 -7.84
C VAL A 95 9.45 -5.44 -7.27
N ASN A 96 9.80 -6.63 -7.75
CA ASN A 96 9.33 -7.90 -7.20
C ASN A 96 9.79 -8.13 -5.75
N CYS A 97 11.04 -7.76 -5.44
CA CYS A 97 11.58 -7.84 -4.08
C CYS A 97 10.79 -6.91 -3.16
N ARG A 98 10.59 -5.64 -3.56
CA ARG A 98 9.82 -4.66 -2.78
C ARG A 98 8.39 -5.11 -2.54
N LEU A 99 7.70 -5.59 -3.58
CA LEU A 99 6.33 -6.11 -3.46
C LEU A 99 6.27 -7.25 -2.44
N ARG A 100 7.10 -8.27 -2.59
CA ARG A 100 7.13 -9.43 -1.68
C ARG A 100 7.38 -9.01 -0.23
N LYS A 101 8.41 -8.20 0.02
CA LYS A 101 8.76 -7.70 1.37
C LYS A 101 7.64 -6.88 2.00
N THR A 102 6.92 -6.12 1.18
CA THR A 102 5.79 -5.28 1.63
C THR A 102 4.58 -6.12 1.99
N VAL A 103 4.26 -7.15 1.20
CA VAL A 103 3.18 -8.10 1.51
C VAL A 103 3.52 -8.91 2.77
N GLU A 104 4.74 -9.43 2.88
CA GLU A 104 5.22 -10.15 4.08
C GLU A 104 5.05 -9.29 5.35
N GLN A 105 5.47 -8.03 5.28
CA GLN A 105 5.33 -7.11 6.42
C GLN A 105 3.89 -6.74 6.72
N THR A 106 3.05 -6.59 5.69
CA THR A 106 1.60 -6.36 5.87
C THR A 106 0.95 -7.52 6.60
N ASN A 107 1.29 -8.76 6.24
CA ASN A 107 0.79 -9.96 6.90
C ASN A 107 1.22 -10.00 8.38
N PHE A 108 2.49 -9.70 8.69
CA PHE A 108 2.97 -9.58 10.07
C PHE A 108 2.14 -8.57 10.88
N LEU A 109 1.90 -7.38 10.34
CA LEU A 109 1.12 -6.34 11.02
C LEU A 109 -0.33 -6.77 11.26
N GLN A 110 -0.94 -7.43 10.28
CA GLN A 110 -2.30 -7.96 10.38
C GLN A 110 -2.41 -9.08 11.39
N ASP A 111 -1.41 -9.96 11.49
CA ASP A 111 -1.36 -11.04 12.48
C ASP A 111 -1.25 -10.48 13.91
N ARG A 112 -0.38 -9.48 14.12
CA ARG A 112 -0.28 -8.77 15.40
C ARG A 112 -1.57 -8.02 15.74
N LEU A 113 -2.24 -7.43 14.74
CA LEU A 113 -3.54 -6.78 14.94
C LEU A 113 -4.63 -7.80 15.32
N ARG A 114 -4.65 -8.98 14.69
CA ARG A 114 -5.59 -10.05 15.01
C ARG A 114 -5.42 -10.53 16.45
N GLU A 115 -4.17 -10.77 16.86
CA GLU A 115 -3.80 -11.13 18.22
C GLU A 115 -4.27 -10.08 19.25
N CYS A 116 -3.97 -8.81 19.00
CA CYS A 116 -4.43 -7.69 19.81
C CYS A 116 -5.95 -7.70 20.01
N LYS A 117 -6.71 -7.98 18.95
CA LYS A 117 -8.17 -7.99 18.96
C LYS A 117 -8.77 -9.25 19.60
N SER A 118 -8.06 -10.39 19.59
CA SER A 118 -8.58 -11.66 20.08
C SER A 118 -8.26 -11.91 21.54
N THR A 119 -6.99 -11.81 21.91
CA THR A 119 -6.46 -12.28 23.21
C THR A 119 -5.84 -11.15 24.03
N GLY A 120 -5.89 -9.92 23.50
CA GLY A 120 -5.07 -8.81 23.96
C GLY A 120 -3.69 -8.82 23.30
N CYS A 121 -3.10 -7.64 23.22
CA CYS A 121 -1.80 -7.46 22.58
C CYS A 121 -0.68 -8.13 23.38
N GLN A 122 0.26 -8.77 22.67
CA GLN A 122 1.48 -9.37 23.23
C GLN A 122 2.71 -8.59 22.68
N PRO A 123 3.12 -7.49 23.34
CA PRO A 123 4.19 -6.62 22.83
C PRO A 123 5.53 -7.30 22.57
N SER A 124 5.82 -8.41 23.26
CA SER A 124 7.04 -9.20 23.06
C SER A 124 7.15 -9.74 21.63
N ARG A 125 6.02 -9.96 20.94
CA ARG A 125 5.98 -10.50 19.57
C ARG A 125 6.15 -9.47 18.47
N LEU A 126 6.36 -8.20 18.83
CA LEU A 126 6.63 -7.14 17.86
C LEU A 126 8.06 -7.23 17.30
N THR A 127 8.94 -7.96 17.97
CA THR A 127 10.36 -8.11 17.61
C THR A 127 10.75 -9.55 17.26
N ASP A 128 9.74 -10.40 17.05
CA ASP A 128 9.92 -11.79 16.59
C ASP A 128 10.41 -11.85 15.14
#